data_AF-A0A099J2Q9-F1
#
_entry.id   AF-A0A099J2Q9-F1
#
_cell.length_a   1.000
_cell.length_b   1.000
_cell.length_c   1.000
_cell.angle_alpha   90.00
_cell.angle_beta   90.00
_cell.angle_gamma   90.00
#
_symmetry.space_group_name_H-M   'P 1'
#
loop_
_entity.id
_entity.type
_entity.pdbx_description
1 polymer ?
#
loop_
_entity_poly.entity_id
_entity_poly.type
_entity_poly.pdbx_seq_one_letter_code
_entity_poly.pdbx_strand_id
1 'polypeptide(L)'
;MTGWSIDPSGVQSVLASVETAAAELRTALDSASTSFAELATGAGPNMADIPAAIQALMESEQGRLTAIGNRITAGSLGASTATIGYIQGDEEMAATAQTAAGQAAASGDLSFFSSTGTP
;
A
#
# COMPACT_ATOMS: atom_id res chain seq x y z
N MET A 1 23.77 21.55 15.32
CA MET A 1 22.94 20.36 15.02
C MET A 1 22.80 20.31 13.51
N THR A 2 23.38 19.31 12.85
CA THR A 2 23.14 19.06 11.41
C THR A 2 21.72 18.54 11.30
N GLY A 3 20.77 19.47 11.32
CA GLY A 3 19.35 19.20 11.51
C GLY A 3 18.83 18.25 10.44
N TRP A 4 17.93 17.37 10.87
CA TRP A 4 17.03 16.67 9.97
C TRP A 4 16.46 17.70 8.99
N SER A 5 16.65 17.52 7.68
CA SER A 5 16.20 18.46 6.64
C SER A 5 15.25 17.72 5.73
N ILE A 6 13.96 17.74 6.06
CA ILE A 6 12.91 17.26 5.17
C ILE A 6 12.61 18.35 4.14
N ASP A 7 12.46 17.94 2.88
CA ASP A 7 11.86 18.77 1.83
C ASP A 7 10.39 18.38 1.68
N PRO A 8 9.44 19.19 2.20
CA PRO A 8 8.02 18.85 2.14
C PRO A 8 7.48 18.74 0.71
N SER A 9 8.03 19.55 -0.21
CA SER A 9 7.62 19.52 -1.62
C SER A 9 8.10 18.25 -2.32
N GLY A 10 9.32 17.81 -2.00
CA GLY A 10 9.87 16.54 -2.44
C GLY A 10 9.05 15.35 -1.92
N VAL A 11 8.68 15.36 -0.63
CA VAL A 11 7.82 14.32 -0.04
C VAL A 11 6.47 14.26 -0.76
N GLN A 12 5.82 15.40 -0.99
CA GLN A 12 4.54 15.44 -1.71
C GLN A 12 4.66 14.86 -3.13
N SER A 13 5.75 15.16 -3.84
CA SER A 13 5.99 14.58 -5.17
C SER A 13 6.16 13.06 -5.13
N VAL A 14 6.84 12.53 -4.11
CA VAL A 14 6.99 11.08 -3.92
C VAL A 14 5.65 10.44 -3.57
N LEU A 15 4.86 11.05 -2.68
CA LEU A 15 3.52 10.55 -2.33
C LEU A 15 2.59 10.50 -3.54
N ALA A 16 2.59 11.53 -4.38
CA ALA A 16 1.84 11.51 -5.64
C ALA A 16 2.29 10.39 -6.60
N SER A 17 3.60 10.10 -6.62
CA SER A 17 4.15 9.00 -7.42
C SER A 17 3.72 7.64 -6.87
N VAL A 18 3.69 7.47 -5.54
CA VAL A 18 3.19 6.26 -4.86
C VAL A 18 1.71 6.06 -5.14
N GLU A 19 0.89 7.11 -5.09
CA GLU A 19 -0.53 7.03 -5.44
C GLU A 19 -0.76 6.61 -6.89
N THR A 20 0.05 7.14 -7.82
CA THR A 20 0.02 6.75 -9.23
C THR A 20 0.36 5.27 -9.39
N ALA A 21 1.47 4.81 -8.81
CA ALA A 21 1.87 3.41 -8.85
C ALA A 21 0.84 2.47 -8.20
N ALA A 22 0.21 2.91 -7.10
CA ALA A 22 -0.87 2.16 -6.45
C ALA A 22 -2.11 2.05 -7.34
N ALA A 23 -2.42 3.09 -8.11
CA ALA A 23 -3.52 3.06 -9.07
C ALA A 23 -3.24 2.13 -10.26
N GLU A 24 -2.01 2.15 -10.78
CA GLU A 24 -1.55 1.21 -11.80
C GLU A 24 -1.61 -0.24 -11.31
N LEU A 25 -1.14 -0.51 -10.09
CA LEU A 25 -1.22 -1.83 -9.47
C LEU A 25 -2.67 -2.34 -9.38
N ARG A 26 -3.59 -1.48 -8.93
CA ARG A 26 -5.02 -1.83 -8.83
C ARG A 26 -5.60 -2.16 -10.21
N THR A 27 -5.29 -1.34 -11.20
CA THR A 27 -5.74 -1.53 -12.59
C THR A 27 -5.23 -2.86 -13.16
N ALA A 28 -3.98 -3.20 -12.89
CA ALA A 28 -3.40 -4.47 -13.29
C ALA A 28 -4.07 -5.66 -12.60
N LEU A 29 -4.39 -5.54 -11.31
CA LEU A 29 -5.11 -6.57 -10.54
C LEU A 29 -6.53 -6.79 -11.08
N ASP A 30 -7.27 -5.72 -11.36
CA ASP A 30 -8.62 -5.79 -11.92
C ASP A 30 -8.62 -6.43 -13.32
N SER A 31 -7.63 -6.07 -14.14
CA SER A 31 -7.43 -6.67 -15.46
C SER A 31 -7.12 -8.16 -15.35
N ALA A 32 -6.25 -8.56 -14.43
CA ALA A 32 -5.93 -9.97 -14.19
C ALA A 32 -7.16 -10.77 -13.72
N SER A 33 -7.96 -10.21 -12.81
CA SER A 33 -9.21 -10.82 -12.35
C SER A 33 -10.21 -11.01 -13.51
N THR A 34 -10.27 -10.05 -14.43
CA THR A 34 -11.13 -10.13 -15.62
C THR A 34 -10.67 -11.25 -16.55
N SER A 35 -9.39 -11.30 -16.89
CA SER A 35 -8.83 -12.37 -17.73
C SER A 35 -8.98 -13.76 -17.11
N PHE A 36 -8.92 -13.87 -15.77
CA PHE A 36 -9.19 -15.12 -15.08
C PHE A 36 -10.65 -15.57 -15.24
N ALA A 37 -11.61 -14.66 -15.10
CA ALA A 37 -13.03 -14.98 -15.30
C ALA A 37 -13.33 -15.42 -16.75
N GLU A 38 -12.70 -14.77 -17.74
CA GLU A 38 -12.78 -15.18 -19.15
C GLU A 38 -12.18 -16.58 -19.37
N LEU A 39 -11.02 -16.86 -18.77
CA LEU A 39 -10.39 -18.18 -18.86
C LEU A 39 -11.25 -19.27 -18.22
N ALA A 40 -11.81 -19.01 -17.04
CA ALA A 40 -12.63 -19.98 -16.32
C ALA A 40 -13.90 -20.38 -17.09
N THR A 41 -14.44 -19.46 -17.90
CA THR A 41 -15.63 -19.69 -18.73
C THR A 41 -15.32 -20.18 -20.14
N GLY A 42 -14.15 -19.82 -20.68
CA GLY A 42 -13.70 -20.21 -22.02
C GLY A 42 -12.95 -21.54 -22.08
N ALA A 43 -12.41 -22.03 -20.95
CA ALA A 43 -11.73 -23.31 -20.89
C ALA A 43 -12.74 -24.46 -21.08
N GLY A 44 -12.57 -25.23 -22.17
CA GLY A 44 -13.34 -26.45 -22.40
C GLY A 44 -13.02 -27.54 -21.35
N PRO A 45 -13.84 -28.60 -21.26
CA PRO A 45 -13.73 -29.63 -20.22
C PRO A 45 -12.37 -30.35 -20.19
N ASN A 46 -11.65 -30.39 -21.32
CA ASN A 46 -10.31 -31.00 -21.42
C ASN A 46 -9.18 -30.11 -20.87
N MET A 47 -9.48 -28.88 -20.42
CA MET A 47 -8.52 -27.89 -19.93
C MET A 47 -8.91 -27.35 -18.54
N ALA A 48 -9.83 -28.00 -17.84
CA ALA A 48 -10.36 -27.55 -16.54
C ALA A 48 -9.29 -27.39 -15.45
N ASP A 49 -8.17 -28.11 -15.56
CA ASP A 49 -7.06 -28.02 -14.60
C ASP A 49 -6.31 -26.69 -14.67
N ILE A 50 -6.36 -25.98 -15.81
CA ILE A 50 -5.64 -24.71 -16.00
C ILE A 50 -6.30 -23.58 -15.18
N PRO A 51 -7.62 -23.31 -15.30
CA PRO A 51 -8.30 -22.38 -14.40
C PRO A 51 -8.12 -22.74 -12.92
N ALA A 52 -8.18 -24.02 -12.56
CA ALA A 52 -7.99 -24.46 -11.18
C ALA A 52 -6.60 -24.12 -10.63
N ALA A 53 -5.54 -24.36 -11.42
CA ALA A 53 -4.17 -24.02 -11.03
C ALA A 53 -3.97 -22.50 -10.87
N ILE A 54 -4.57 -21.68 -11.73
CA ILE A 54 -4.48 -20.22 -11.63
C ILE A 54 -5.27 -19.71 -10.42
N GLN A 55 -6.44 -20.28 -10.13
CA GLN A 55 -7.19 -19.97 -8.92
C GLN A 55 -6.35 -20.22 -7.67
N ALA A 56 -5.73 -21.39 -7.58
CA ALA A 56 -4.85 -21.75 -6.47
C ALA A 56 -3.65 -20.79 -6.33
N LEU A 57 -3.09 -20.33 -7.46
CA LEU A 57 -2.04 -19.30 -7.47
C LEU A 57 -2.58 -17.98 -6.90
N MET A 58 -3.73 -17.49 -7.37
CA MET A 58 -4.31 -16.24 -6.87
C MET A 58 -4.61 -16.31 -5.37
N GLU A 59 -5.12 -17.44 -4.89
CA GLU A 59 -5.35 -17.68 -3.46
C GLU A 59 -4.03 -17.67 -2.66
N SER A 60 -2.97 -18.29 -3.19
CA SER A 60 -1.65 -18.29 -2.55
C SER A 60 -1.02 -16.89 -2.48
N GLU A 61 -1.37 -16.02 -3.42
CA GLU A 61 -0.83 -14.67 -3.57
C GLU A 61 -1.64 -13.60 -2.83
N GLN A 62 -2.87 -13.92 -2.42
CA GLN A 62 -3.78 -12.98 -1.76
C GLN A 62 -3.12 -12.31 -0.55
N GLY A 63 -2.48 -13.10 0.32
CA GLY A 63 -1.79 -12.55 1.50
C GLY A 63 -0.66 -11.59 1.13
N ARG A 64 0.08 -11.86 0.06
CA ARG A 64 1.16 -10.99 -0.42
C ARG A 64 0.59 -9.68 -0.97
N LEU A 65 -0.49 -9.75 -1.76
CA LEU A 65 -1.16 -8.58 -2.32
C LEU A 65 -1.77 -7.67 -1.23
N THR A 66 -2.43 -8.26 -0.23
CA THR A 66 -2.91 -7.52 0.95
C THR A 66 -1.75 -6.84 1.67
N ALA A 67 -0.64 -7.55 1.88
CA ALA A 67 0.51 -7.00 2.57
C ALA A 67 1.21 -5.88 1.78
N ILE A 68 1.14 -5.89 0.44
CA ILE A 68 1.59 -4.78 -0.41
C ILE A 68 0.67 -3.57 -0.21
N GLY A 69 -0.66 -3.76 -0.26
CA GLY A 69 -1.63 -2.70 -0.01
C GLY A 69 -1.42 -2.02 1.34
N ASN A 70 -1.28 -2.81 2.41
CA ASN A 70 -1.01 -2.31 3.75
C ASN A 70 0.28 -1.46 3.81
N ARG A 71 1.35 -1.91 3.14
CA ARG A 71 2.63 -1.17 3.07
C ARG A 71 2.51 0.15 2.33
N ILE A 72 1.78 0.17 1.21
CA ILE A 72 1.55 1.40 0.43
C ILE A 72 0.82 2.42 1.30
N THR A 73 -0.31 2.04 1.89
CA THR A 73 -1.12 2.96 2.70
C THR A 73 -0.38 3.42 3.95
N ALA A 74 0.23 2.49 4.69
CA ALA A 74 0.98 2.82 5.91
C ALA A 74 2.20 3.69 5.62
N GLY A 75 2.94 3.41 4.53
CA GLY A 75 4.08 4.21 4.11
C GLY A 75 3.70 5.64 3.74
N SER A 76 2.61 5.81 2.99
CA SER A 76 2.12 7.14 2.60
C SER A 76 1.67 7.96 3.80
N LEU A 77 0.90 7.36 4.72
CA LEU A 77 0.45 8.04 5.94
C LEU A 77 1.62 8.36 6.88
N GLY A 78 2.53 7.40 7.09
CA GLY A 78 3.74 7.59 7.88
C GLY A 78 4.60 8.76 7.39
N ALA A 79 4.85 8.82 6.09
CA ALA A 79 5.64 9.90 5.49
C ALA A 79 4.94 11.26 5.60
N SER A 80 3.62 11.31 5.38
CA SER A 80 2.83 12.53 5.54
C SER A 80 2.84 13.03 7.00
N THR A 81 2.49 12.16 7.96
CA THR A 81 2.47 12.51 9.39
C THR A 81 3.85 12.87 9.91
N ALA A 82 4.91 12.18 9.48
CA ALA A 82 6.28 12.52 9.87
C ALA A 82 6.70 13.90 9.34
N THR A 83 6.28 14.24 8.11
CA THR A 83 6.53 15.57 7.51
C THR A 83 5.78 16.66 8.27
N ILE A 84 4.55 16.40 8.72
CA ILE A 84 3.77 17.32 9.56
C ILE A 84 4.49 17.54 10.90
N GLY A 85 4.88 16.47 11.59
CA GLY A 85 5.63 16.56 12.85
C GLY A 85 6.91 17.37 12.70
N TYR A 86 7.64 17.15 11.60
CA TYR A 86 8.82 17.94 11.27
C TYR A 86 8.53 19.44 11.09
N ILE A 87 7.53 19.79 10.28
CA ILE A 87 7.15 21.19 10.04
C ILE A 87 6.72 21.87 11.35
N GLN A 88 6.06 21.14 12.24
CA GLN A 88 5.65 21.63 13.56
C GLN A 88 6.81 21.68 14.57
N GLY A 89 7.98 21.15 14.23
CA GLY A 89 9.15 21.10 15.12
C GLY A 89 9.06 20.02 16.21
N ASP A 90 8.17 19.04 16.04
CA ASP A 90 7.97 17.91 16.94
C ASP A 90 8.66 16.65 16.38
N GLU A 91 9.95 16.51 16.71
CA GLU A 91 10.77 15.38 16.29
C GLU A 91 10.28 14.04 16.88
N GLU A 92 9.64 14.06 18.05
CA GLU A 92 9.09 12.87 18.69
C GLU A 92 7.85 12.37 17.93
N MET A 93 6.96 13.26 17.51
CA MET A 93 5.87 12.91 16.59
C MET A 93 6.39 12.33 15.28
N ALA A 94 7.45 12.94 14.70
CA ALA A 94 8.00 12.46 13.45
C ALA A 94 8.58 11.04 13.56
N ALA A 95 9.28 10.73 14.64
CA ALA A 95 9.80 9.39 14.93
C ALA A 95 8.66 8.38 15.22
N THR A 96 7.63 8.82 15.95
CA THR A 96 6.46 7.99 16.28
C THR A 96 5.69 7.61 15.01
N ALA A 97 5.50 8.55 14.08
CA ALA A 97 4.84 8.31 12.80
C ALA A 97 5.54 7.23 11.96
N GLN A 98 6.88 7.25 11.91
CA GLN A 98 7.65 6.21 11.19
C GLN A 98 7.50 4.83 11.84
N THR A 99 7.53 4.79 13.18
CA THR A 99 7.34 3.54 13.94
C THR A 99 5.94 2.96 13.70
N ALA A 100 4.92 3.80 13.79
CA ALA A 100 3.54 3.41 13.52
C ALA A 100 3.34 2.93 12.09
N ALA A 101 4.00 3.54 11.11
CA ALA A 101 3.94 3.11 9.71
C ALA A 101 4.50 1.70 9.52
N GLY A 102 5.61 1.37 10.19
CA GLY A 102 6.16 0.01 10.16
C GLY A 102 5.21 -1.03 10.75
N GLN A 103 4.55 -0.71 11.87
CA GLN A 103 3.58 -1.60 12.50
C GLN A 103 2.31 -1.76 11.66
N ALA A 104 1.79 -0.67 11.12
CA ALA A 104 0.63 -0.66 10.24
C ALA A 104 0.90 -1.42 8.93
N ALA A 105 2.09 -1.28 8.36
CA ALA A 105 2.51 -2.03 7.19
C ALA A 105 2.51 -3.55 7.41
N ALA A 106 2.86 -4.00 8.61
CA ALA A 106 2.88 -5.41 8.98
C ALA A 106 1.50 -5.96 9.35
N SER A 107 0.69 -5.18 10.06
CA SER A 107 -0.59 -5.61 10.64
C SER A 107 -1.82 -5.25 9.82
N GLY A 108 -1.73 -4.22 8.97
CA GLY A 108 -2.88 -3.57 8.33
C GLY A 108 -3.68 -2.64 9.25
N ASP A 109 -3.28 -2.47 10.51
CA ASP A 109 -3.94 -1.57 11.44
C ASP A 109 -3.48 -0.13 11.23
N LEU A 110 -4.38 0.70 10.71
CA LEU A 110 -4.15 2.12 10.44
C LEU A 110 -4.73 3.04 11.53
N SER A 111 -5.21 2.47 12.65
CA SER A 111 -5.93 3.20 13.70
C SER A 111 -5.16 4.42 14.20
N PHE A 112 -3.84 4.28 14.41
CA PHE A 112 -2.93 5.37 14.78
C PHE A 112 -3.13 6.62 13.90
N PHE A 113 -3.14 6.45 12.58
CA PHE A 113 -3.25 7.55 11.61
C PHE A 113 -4.67 8.09 11.43
N SER A 114 -5.68 7.32 11.86
CA SER A 114 -7.10 7.71 11.76
C SER A 114 -7.65 8.35 13.04
N SER A 115 -7.04 8.08 14.20
CA SER A 115 -7.46 8.60 15.51
C SER A 115 -6.97 10.03 15.79
N THR A 116 -5.91 10.45 15.11
CA THR A 116 -5.47 11.83 15.04
C THR A 116 -6.19 12.49 13.88
N GLY A 117 -7.28 13.19 14.17
CA GLY A 117 -7.79 14.19 13.25
C GLY A 117 -6.63 15.01 12.70
N THR A 118 -6.62 15.20 11.39
CA THR A 118 -5.91 16.28 10.69
C THR A 118 -5.72 17.50 11.58
N PRO A 119 -4.52 18.11 11.66
CA PRO A 119 -4.50 19.53 11.98
C PRO A 119 -5.37 20.32 10.99
#